data_AF-A0A962SD90-F1
#
_entry.id   AF-A0A962SD90-F1
#
_cell.length_a   1.000
_cell.length_b   1.000
_cell.length_c   1.000
_cell.angle_alpha   90.00
_cell.angle_beta   90.00
_cell.angle_gamma   90.00
#
_symmetry.space_group_name_H-M   'P 1'
#
loop_
_entity.id
_entity.type
_entity.pdbx_description
1 polymer ?
#
loop_
_entity_poly.entity_id
_entity_poly.type
_entity_poly.pdbx_seq_one_letter_code
_entity_poly.pdbx_strand_id
1 'polypeptide(L)' 'MKQTYLTGITTTGTPHLGNYVGAIRPAIEASRRDDINTFFFLADYHALVKCHDPELVRQSRAEIAA' A
#
# COMPACT_ATOMS: atom_id res chain seq x y z
N MET A 1 -5.51 4.88 -24.94
CA MET A 1 -4.43 4.97 -23.92
C MET A 1 -5.05 4.56 -22.60
N LYS A 2 -4.48 3.61 -21.85
CA LYS A 2 -5.03 3.21 -20.54
C LYS A 2 -4.61 4.22 -19.46
N GLN A 3 -5.49 4.51 -18.51
CA GLN A 3 -5.18 5.42 -17.41
C GLN A 3 -4.32 4.69 -16.36
N THR A 4 -3.28 5.35 -15.83
CA THR A 4 -2.37 4.72 -14.85
C THR A 4 -2.70 5.17 -13.44
N TYR A 5 -2.94 4.20 -12.55
CA TYR A 5 -3.14 4.39 -11.12
C TYR A 5 -1.91 3.88 -10.36
N LEU A 6 -1.37 4.69 -9.46
CA LEU A 6 -0.23 4.35 -8.63
C LEU A 6 -0.63 4.50 -7.16
N THR A 7 -0.63 3.40 -6.41
CA THR A 7 -1.01 3.36 -5.00
C THR A 7 0.22 3.03 -4.14
N GLY A 8 0.59 3.96 -3.25
CA GLY A 8 1.63 3.75 -2.25
C GLY A 8 1.05 3.39 -0.89
N ILE A 9 1.55 2.32 -0.28
CA ILE A 9 1.13 1.87 1.06
C ILE A 9 2.29 2.05 2.03
N THR A 10 2.10 2.83 3.11
CA THR A 10 3.16 3.11 4.09
C THR A 10 3.27 1.98 5.13
N THR A 11 4.50 1.50 5.38
CA THR A 11 4.79 0.38 6.30
C THR A 11 5.15 0.86 7.71
N THR A 12 4.23 1.55 8.40
CA THR A 12 4.45 2.08 9.76
C THR A 12 3.72 1.30 10.85
N GLY A 13 3.28 0.08 10.58
CA GLY A 13 2.53 -0.78 11.49
C GLY A 13 1.50 -1.67 10.78
N THR A 14 0.65 -2.34 11.56
CA THR A 14 -0.37 -3.24 11.02
C THR A 14 -1.50 -2.46 10.32
N PRO A 15 -1.90 -2.84 9.09
CA PRO A 15 -3.04 -2.25 8.41
C PRO A 15 -4.31 -2.34 9.25
N HIS A 16 -5.07 -1.26 9.30
CA HIS A 16 -6.36 -1.23 9.97
C HIS A 16 -7.51 -1.14 8.96
N LEU A 17 -8.74 -1.36 9.44
CA LEU A 17 -9.94 -1.37 8.60
C LEU A 17 -10.10 -0.09 7.76
N GLY A 18 -9.74 1.07 8.32
CA GLY A 18 -9.70 2.34 7.59
C GLY A 18 -8.80 2.32 6.36
N ASN A 19 -7.61 1.70 6.41
CA ASN A 19 -6.74 1.57 5.23
C ASN A 19 -7.39 0.65 4.19
N TYR A 20 -8.00 -0.45 4.67
CA TYR A 20 -8.67 -1.40 3.79
C TYR A 20 -9.83 -0.78 3.01
N VAL A 21 -10.77 -0.16 3.73
CA VAL A 21 -11.97 0.43 3.15
C VAL A 21 -11.65 1.67 2.31
N GLY A 22 -10.73 2.51 2.79
CA GLY A 22 -10.44 3.81 2.19
C GLY A 22 -9.49 3.77 0.99
N ALA A 23 -8.55 2.82 0.95
CA ALA A 23 -7.51 2.79 -0.08
C ALA A 23 -7.34 1.43 -0.75
N ILE A 24 -7.22 0.34 0.02
CA ILE A 24 -6.85 -0.98 -0.53
C ILE A 24 -7.98 -1.57 -1.38
N ARG A 25 -9.21 -1.64 -0.83
CA ARG A 25 -10.36 -2.22 -1.56
C ARG A 25 -10.66 -1.46 -2.86
N PRO A 26 -10.78 -0.11 -2.88
CA PRO A 26 -10.99 0.63 -4.12
C PRO A 26 -9.86 0.43 -5.15
N ALA A 27 -8.61 0.35 -4.70
CA ALA A 27 -7.48 0.16 -5.59
C ALA A 27 -7.46 -1.25 -6.23
N ILE A 28 -7.85 -2.29 -5.48
CA ILE A 28 -8.03 -3.65 -6.01
C ILE A 28 -9.22 -3.72 -6.98
N GLU A 29 -10.31 -3.02 -6.69
CA GLU A 29 -11.46 -2.95 -7.60
C GLU A 29 -11.07 -2.26 -8.92
N ALA A 30 -10.29 -1.18 -8.85
CA ALA A 30 -9.76 -0.49 -10.02
C ALA A 30 -8.80 -1.39 -10.83
N SER A 31 -8.00 -2.23 -10.16
CA SER A 31 -7.04 -3.12 -10.84
C SER A 31 -7.69 -4.23 -11.68
N ARG A 32 -8.99 -4.48 -11.49
CA ARG A 32 -9.76 -5.46 -12.28
C ARG A 32 -10.31 -4.88 -13.58
N ARG A 33 -10.19 -3.57 -13.80
CA ARG A 33 -10.69 -2.91 -14.99
C ARG A 33 -9.66 -2.95 -16.12
N ASP A 34 -10.09 -3.39 -17.30
CA ASP A 34 -9.21 -3.52 -18.46
C ASP A 34 -8.71 -2.18 -19.02
N ASP A 35 -9.35 -1.06 -18.66
CA ASP A 35 -8.97 0.29 -19.12
C ASP A 35 -7.95 0.98 -18.20
N ILE A 36 -7.55 0.35 -17.10
CA ILE A 36 -6.63 0.90 -16.09
C ILE A 36 -5.35 0.05 -15.99
N ASN A 37 -4.21 0.72 -15.98
CA ASN A 37 -2.94 0.15 -15.52
C ASN A 37 -2.78 0.47 -14.04
N THR A 38 -2.71 -0.54 -13.18
CA THR A 38 -2.60 -0.32 -11.72
C THR A 38 -1.25 -0.81 -11.19
N PHE A 39 -0.59 0.02 -10.40
CA PHE A 39 0.69 -0.28 -9.76
C PHE A 39 0.58 -0.05 -8.26
N PHE A 40 1.15 -0.97 -7.49
CA PHE A 40 1.23 -0.90 -6.04
C PHE A 40 2.69 -0.89 -5.62
N PHE A 41 3.02 -0.08 -4.61
CA PHE A 41 4.35 -0.13 -3.99
C PHE A 41 4.27 0.06 -2.48
N LEU A 42 5.23 -0.53 -1.79
CA LEU A 42 5.43 -0.33 -0.36
C LEU A 42 6.36 0.85 -0.15
N ALA A 43 5.89 1.85 0.58
CA ALA A 43 6.60 3.10 0.79
C ALA A 43 7.53 3.02 2.02
N ASP A 44 8.38 2.00 2.07
CA ASP A 44 9.26 1.69 3.21
C ASP A 44 10.15 2.88 3.60
N TYR A 45 10.72 3.57 2.62
CA TYR A 45 11.54 4.76 2.90
C TYR A 45 10.73 5.93 3.49
N HIS A 46 9.45 6.06 3.13
CA HIS A 46 8.59 7.06 3.75
C HIS A 46 8.23 6.68 5.20
N ALA A 47 8.23 5.38 5.52
CA ALA A 47 8.04 4.91 6.89
C ALA A 47 9.19 5.35 7.81
N LEU A 48 10.43 5.38 7.32
CA LEU A 48 11.60 5.79 8.12
C LEU A 48 11.54 7.22 8.65
N VAL A 49 10.76 8.10 8.00
CA VAL A 49 10.55 9.48 8.49
C VAL A 49 9.74 9.51 9.79
N LYS A 50 8.87 8.51 10.00
CA LYS A 50 7.92 8.47 11.13
C LYS A 50 8.21 7.35 12.11
N CYS A 51 8.63 6.18 11.63
CA CYS A 51 8.88 4.99 12.40
C CYS A 51 10.39 4.73 12.47
N HIS A 52 10.92 4.75 13.68
CA HIS A 52 12.36 4.55 13.95
C HIS A 52 12.67 3.13 14.43
N ASP A 53 11.65 2.27 14.51
CA ASP A 53 11.79 0.85 14.85
C ASP A 53 11.92 0.02 13.56
N PRO A 54 13.13 -0.46 13.22
CA PRO A 54 13.36 -1.20 11.98
C PRO A 54 12.64 -2.55 11.94
N GLU A 55 12.41 -3.18 13.11
CA GLU A 55 11.75 -4.47 13.18
C GLU A 55 10.25 -4.32 12.89
N LEU A 56 9.64 -3.24 13.41
CA LEU A 56 8.26 -2.90 13.10
C LEU A 56 8.04 -2.60 11.62
N VAL A 57 8.95 -1.87 10.97
CA VAL A 57 8.89 -1.62 9.51
C VAL A 57 8.98 -2.92 8.73
N ARG A 58 9.89 -3.81 9.13
CA ARG A 58 10.09 -5.13 8.48
C ARG A 58 8.86 -6.03 8.62
N GLN A 59 8.26 -6.07 9.80
CA GLN A 59 7.04 -6.82 10.07
C GLN A 59 5.86 -6.23 9.27
N SER A 60 5.64 -4.92 9.35
CA SER A 60 4.58 -4.22 8.61
C SER A 60 4.67 -4.46 7.10
N ARG A 61 5.88 -4.45 6.55
CA ARG A 61 6.12 -4.78 5.14
C ARG A 61 5.64 -6.19 4.77
N ALA A 62 5.93 -7.17 5.63
CA ALA A 62 5.51 -8.55 5.41
C ALA A 62 3.97 -8.70 5.53
N GLU A 63 3.36 -8.04 6.51
CA GLU A 63 1.90 -8.05 6.72
C GLU A 63 1.12 -7.44 5.56
N ILE A 64 1.68 -6.43 4.88
CA ILE A 64 1.01 -5.77 3.75
C ILE A 64 1.21 -6.54 2.44
N ALA A 65 2.35 -7.25 2.30
CA ALA A 65 2.68 -7.98 1.07
C ALA A 65 2.06 -9.39 1.00
N ALA A 66 1.76 -10.01 2.15
CA ALA A 66 1.20 -11.35 2.25
C ALA A 66 -0.30 -11.38 1.89
#